data_AF-A0A950DEK4-F1
#
_entry.id   AF-A0A950DEK4-F1
#
_cell.length_a   1.000
_cell.length_b   1.000
_cell.length_c   1.000
_cell.angle_alpha   90.00
_cell.angle_beta   90.00
_cell.angle_gamma   90.00
#
_symmetry.space_group_name_H-M   'P 1'
#
loop_
_entity.id
_entity.type
_entity.pdbx_description
1 polymer ?
#
loop_
_entity_poly.entity_id
_entity_poly.type
_entity_poly.pdbx_seq_one_letter_code
_entity_poly.pdbx_strand_id
1 'polypeptide(L)' 'MANEFTHPLARAARIWRAVGDDGTERRILVVVTTMELDPKGRGYKKTMVDKLSRAAKEYLARSSDASDYVLMNRMKDWRA' A
#
# COMPACT_ATOMS: atom_id res chain seq x y z
N MET A 1 -14.78 -14.97 3.94
CA MET A 1 -14.45 -14.40 2.61
C MET A 1 -13.38 -13.37 2.86
N ALA A 2 -12.20 -13.47 2.22
CA ALA A 2 -11.17 -12.45 2.38
C ALA A 2 -11.69 -11.14 1.78
N ASN A 3 -11.75 -10.07 2.57
CA ASN A 3 -12.17 -8.77 2.05
C ASN A 3 -10.98 -8.24 1.25
N GLU A 4 -10.99 -8.42 -0.06
CA GLU A 4 -9.90 -7.94 -0.90
C GLU A 4 -9.93 -6.41 -0.94
N PHE A 5 -8.83 -5.77 -0.51
CA PHE A 5 -8.74 -4.31 -0.53
C PHE A 5 -8.80 -3.81 -1.98
N THR A 6 -9.79 -2.96 -2.28
CA THR A 6 -9.96 -2.32 -3.58
C THR A 6 -10.13 -0.82 -3.40
N HIS A 7 -9.41 -0.02 -4.20
CA HIS A 7 -9.51 1.44 -4.15
C HIS A 7 -9.25 2.06 -5.53
N PRO A 8 -9.99 3.09 -5.99
CA PRO A 8 -9.81 3.70 -7.32
C PRO A 8 -8.42 4.28 -7.60
N LEU A 9 -7.71 4.69 -6.54
CA LEU A 9 -6.33 5.20 -6.62
C LEU A 9 -5.27 4.09 -6.55
N ALA A 10 -5.68 2.85 -6.27
CA ALA A 10 -4.82 1.68 -6.33
C ALA A 10 -4.96 1.02 -7.70
N ARG A 11 -3.82 0.68 -8.30
CA ARG A 11 -3.77 -0.14 -9.51
C ARG A 11 -3.94 -1.62 -9.17
N ALA A 12 -3.36 -2.05 -8.05
CA ALA A 12 -3.48 -3.40 -7.53
C ALA A 12 -3.25 -3.37 -6.02
N ALA A 13 -3.78 -4.35 -5.30
CA ALA A 13 -3.45 -4.58 -3.92
C ALA A 13 -3.42 -6.06 -3.60
N ARG A 14 -2.51 -6.47 -2.70
CA ARG A 14 -2.39 -7.87 -2.26
C ARG A 14 -1.78 -7.94 -0.87
N ILE A 15 -2.22 -8.91 -0.08
CA ILE A 15 -1.55 -9.26 1.18
C ILE A 15 -0.29 -10.06 0.87
N TRP A 16 0.85 -9.54 1.30
CA TRP A 16 2.14 -10.20 1.22
C TRP A 16 2.56 -10.68 2.61
N ARG A 17 3.13 -11.89 2.69
CA ARG A 17 3.67 -12.44 3.94
C ARG A 17 5.18 -12.20 3.94
N ALA A 18 5.64 -11.41 4.89
CA ALA A 18 7.06 -11.20 5.15
C ALA A 18 7.43 -11.96 6.42
N VAL A 19 8.59 -12.62 6.41
CA VAL A 19 9.18 -13.19 7.61
C VAL A 19 10.33 -12.25 8.00
N GLY A 20 10.27 -11.69 9.21
CA GLY A 20 11.34 -10.88 9.76
C GLY A 20 12.56 -11.74 10.11
N ASP A 21 13.73 -11.12 10.27
CA ASP A 21 14.96 -11.80 10.70
C ASP A 21 14.83 -12.45 12.09
N ASP A 22 13.88 -11.98 12.90
CA ASP A 22 13.49 -12.52 14.20
C ASP A 22 12.56 -13.75 14.11
N GLY A 23 12.21 -14.19 12.89
CA GLY A 23 11.26 -15.26 12.63
C GLY A 23 9.79 -14.83 12.75
N THR A 24 9.50 -13.56 13.01
CA THR A 24 8.12 -13.07 13.12
C THR A 24 7.48 -12.98 11.74
N GLU A 25 6.37 -13.70 11.54
CA GLU A 25 5.55 -13.52 10.34
C GLU A 25 4.73 -12.23 10.43
N ARG A 26 4.83 -11.40 9.38
CA ARG A 26 4.01 -10.20 9.21
C ARG A 26 3.23 -10.28 7.91
N ARG A 27 1.95 -9.92 7.98
CA ARG A 27 1.08 -9.76 6.81
C ARG A 27 0.98 -8.29 6.49
N ILE A 28 1.46 -7.92 5.30
CA ILE A 28 1.55 -6.53 4.84
C ILE A 28 0.61 -6.36 3.66
N LEU A 29 -0.29 -5.39 3.74
CA LEU A 29 -1.07 -4.94 2.60
C LEU A 29 -0.16 -4.14 1.65
N VAL A 30 0.18 -4.73 0.51
CA VAL A 30 0.92 -4.04 -0.54
C VAL A 30 -0.07 -3.38 -1.49
N VAL A 31 -0.02 -2.06 -1.60
CA VAL A 31 -0.86 -1.27 -2.50
C VAL A 31 0.00 -0.64 -3.58
N VAL A 32 -0.21 -1.05 -4.82
CA VAL A 32 0.49 -0.52 -6.00
C VAL A 32 -0.31 0.64 -6.57
N THR A 33 0.34 1.79 -6.81
CA THR A 33 -0.28 2.96 -7.44
C THR A 33 0.58 3.52 -8.57
N THR A 34 -0.08 4.23 -9.50
CA THR A 34 0.58 4.99 -10.57
C THR A 34 0.77 6.47 -10.22
N MET A 35 0.32 6.90 -9.03
CA MET A 35 0.53 8.26 -8.54
C MET A 35 1.98 8.44 -8.07
N GLU A 36 2.61 9.57 -8.37
CA GLU A 36 3.93 9.91 -7.80
C GLU A 36 3.87 9.89 -6.27
N LEU A 37 4.78 9.15 -5.64
CA LEU A 37 4.87 9.01 -4.18
C LEU A 37 6.01 9.85 -3.58
N ASP A 38 6.97 10.34 -4.38
CA ASP A 38 8.02 11.24 -3.90
C ASP A 38 7.44 12.62 -3.56
N PRO A 39 7.46 13.07 -2.29
CA PRO A 39 6.94 14.38 -1.90
C PRO A 39 7.66 15.57 -2.57
N LYS A 40 8.87 15.35 -3.10
CA LYS A 40 9.65 16.36 -3.83
C LYS A 40 9.39 16.33 -5.34
N GLY A 41 8.69 15.32 -5.84
CA GLY A 41 8.35 15.17 -7.25
C GLY A 41 7.27 16.15 -7.69
N ARG A 42 7.43 16.76 -8.87
CA ARG A 42 6.45 17.70 -9.46
C ARG A 42 5.06 17.06 -9.66
N GLY A 43 5.00 15.73 -9.80
CA GLY A 43 3.77 14.97 -9.95
C GLY A 43 3.08 14.58 -8.64
N TYR A 44 3.67 14.90 -7.49
CA TYR A 44 3.17 14.49 -6.18
C TYR A 44 1.86 15.18 -5.84
N LYS A 45 0.81 14.37 -5.68
CA LYS A 45 -0.53 14.84 -5.31
C LYS A 45 -0.84 14.44 -3.88
N LYS A 46 -0.33 15.23 -2.92
CA LYS A 46 -0.49 14.99 -1.47
C LYS A 46 -1.90 14.52 -1.09
N THR A 47 -2.93 15.27 -1.47
CA THR A 47 -4.32 14.94 -1.12
C THR A 47 -4.77 13.57 -1.62
N MET A 48 -4.31 13.14 -2.80
CA MET A 48 -4.66 11.82 -3.35
C MET A 48 -3.91 10.69 -2.64
N VAL A 49 -2.61 10.91 -2.35
CA VAL A 49 -1.80 9.97 -1.58
C VAL A 49 -2.35 9.81 -0.17
N ASP A 50 -2.71 10.91 0.50
CA ASP A 50 -3.33 10.91 1.82
C ASP A 50 -4.67 10.17 1.82
N LYS A 51 -5.48 10.34 0.76
CA LYS A 51 -6.76 9.63 0.62
C LYS A 51 -6.56 8.12 0.48
N LEU A 52 -5.59 7.69 -0.34
CA LEU A 52 -5.25 6.27 -0.48
C LEU A 52 -4.70 5.68 0.82
N SER A 53 -3.81 6.43 1.48
CA SER A 53 -3.21 6.08 2.77
C SER A 53 -4.28 5.91 3.85
N ARG A 54 -5.27 6.81 3.91
CA ARG A 54 -6.41 6.72 4.83
C ARG A 54 -7.26 5.48 4.55
N ALA A 55 -7.56 5.18 3.29
CA ALA A 55 -8.34 3.99 2.93
C ALA A 55 -7.63 2.69 3.36
N ALA A 56 -6.31 2.61 3.18
CA ALA A 56 -5.53 1.46 3.64
C ALA A 56 -5.57 1.32 5.17
N LYS A 57 -5.44 2.42 5.93
CA LYS A 57 -5.57 2.40 7.39
C LYS A 57 -6.97 1.97 7.86
N GLU A 58 -8.02 2.47 7.20
CA GLU A 58 -9.40 2.09 7.51
C GLU A 58 -9.65 0.60 7.22
N TYR A 59 -9.00 0.04 6.20
CA TYR A 59 -9.03 -1.39 5.94
C TYR A 59 -8.35 -2.20 7.04
N LEU A 60 -7.15 -1.81 7.47
CA LEU A 60 -6.43 -2.48 8.56
C LEU A 60 -7.19 -2.41 9.89
N ALA A 61 -7.88 -1.31 10.17
CA ALA A 61 -8.71 -1.19 11.37
C ALA A 61 -9.94 -2.11 11.36
N ARG A 62 -10.36 -2.58 10.18
CA ARG A 62 -11.57 -3.42 9.99
C ARG A 62 -11.25 -4.87 9.65
N SER A 63 -10.00 -5.19 9.33
CA SER A 63 -9.58 -6.52 8.89
C SER A 63 -8.38 -7.01 9.70
N SER A 64 -8.40 -8.29 10.08
CA SER A 64 -7.27 -9.00 10.67
C SER A 64 -6.35 -9.64 9.61
N ASP A 65 -6.58 -9.35 8.32
CA ASP A 65 -5.83 -9.95 7.21
C ASP A 65 -4.39 -9.42 7.11
N ALA A 66 -4.14 -8.19 7.57
CA ALA A 66 -2.81 -7.58 7.60
C ALA A 66 -2.64 -6.68 8.84
N SER A 67 -1.39 -6.52 9.26
CA SER A 67 -1.00 -5.67 10.40
C SER A 67 -0.46 -4.32 9.95
N ASP A 68 0.12 -4.27 8.74
CA ASP A 68 0.78 -3.11 8.18
C ASP A 68 0.39 -2.92 6.71
N TYR A 69 0.72 -1.76 6.14
CA TYR A 69 0.57 -1.51 4.71
C TYR A 69 1.77 -0.76 4.14
N VAL A 70 1.97 -0.91 2.84
CA VAL A 70 2.93 -0.14 2.06
C VAL A 70 2.26 0.39 0.79
N LEU A 71 2.50 1.67 0.49
CA LEU A 71 2.19 2.25 -0.81
C LEU A 71 3.46 2.17 -1.66
N MET A 72 3.34 1.64 -2.87
CA MET A 72 4.47 1.59 -3.79
C MET A 72 4.07 1.97 -5.21
N ASN A 73 5.00 2.58 -5.93
CA ASN A 73 4.90 2.66 -7.38
C ASN A 73 5.22 1.31 -8.01
N ARG A 74 4.80 1.09 -9.26
CA ARG A 74 5.23 -0.12 -9.99
C ARG A 74 6.75 -0.10 -10.10
N MET A 75 7.40 -1.25 -9.98
CA MET A 75 8.87 -1.33 -10.08
C MET A 75 9.42 -0.68 -11.36
N LYS A 76 8.73 -0.81 -12.49
CA LYS A 76 9.14 -0.17 -13.75
C LYS A 76 9.11 1.36 -13.76
N ASP A 77 8.40 1.96 -12.80
CA ASP A 77 8.32 3.41 -12.62
C ASP A 77 9.40 3.90 -11.64
N TRP A 78 10.21 3.01 -11.04
CA TRP A 78 11.31 3.39 -10.15
C TRP A 78 12.48 3.87 -11.01
N ARG A 79 12.97 5.08 -10.74
CA ARG A 79 14.16 5.61 -11.42
C ARG A 79 15.40 4.89 -10.86
N ALA A 80 16.25 4.41 -11.77
CA ALA A 80 17.58 3.89 -11.45
C ALA A 80 18.52 4.99 -10.93
#